data_AF-A0A0B8RSW9-F1
#
_entry.id   AF-A0A0B8RSW9-F1
#
_cell.length_a   1.000
_cell.length_b   1.000
_cell.length_c   1.000
_cell.angle_alpha   90.00
_cell.angle_beta   90.00
_cell.angle_gamma   90.00
#
_symmetry.space_group_name_H-M   'P 1'
#
loop_
_entity.id
_entity.type
_entity.pdbx_description
1 polymer ?
#
loop_
_entity_poly.entity_id
_entity_poly.type
_entity_poly.pdbx_seq_one_letter_code
_entity_poly.pdbx_strand_id
1 'polypeptide(L)'
;MDAINTGDVPCLENAVTTLAQLENSAAVQKAADLYSEQMAQRLSLPTDTLLELLEVHAACESKAIAVFMEHSFKDDTQEFQKMLVEIIKNKKEGFVLQNEEASAKYCQEKLDQLSKTLMKGISAGMFSVPGGHELYRRAKTKLEMEYCQVPRKGVKADKVLQRFLQSQVAIEKSILQADKALTDGQKAIAEERARKEAAEKAQELLKQELQEQEQQVAAQQRSFQENIDQLTEKLEKERANILREQDKMLEHKLKVQEALLKEGFKKKSQEMNAEIQHLRNMIARNQDTETSWITTALHAFGREMASVLFSPSKLLDYIVKGVSSLYKK
;
A
#
# COMPACT_ATOMS: atom_id res chain seq x y z
N MET A 1 37.87 -0.54 -16.15
CA MET A 1 39.18 -1.20 -16.35
C MET A 1 38.99 -2.64 -16.79
N ASP A 2 37.96 -3.32 -16.29
CA ASP A 2 37.73 -4.74 -16.56
C ASP A 2 37.67 -5.12 -18.05
N ALA A 3 36.93 -4.38 -18.89
CA ALA A 3 36.90 -4.64 -20.34
C ALA A 3 38.29 -4.59 -21.00
N ILE A 4 39.15 -3.65 -20.60
CA ILE A 4 40.52 -3.54 -21.12
C ILE A 4 41.39 -4.69 -20.60
N ASN A 5 41.18 -5.10 -19.35
CA ASN A 5 41.90 -6.20 -18.72
C ASN A 5 41.49 -7.58 -19.28
N THR A 6 40.28 -7.70 -19.86
CA THR A 6 39.80 -8.92 -20.53
C THR A 6 40.08 -8.93 -22.05
N GLY A 7 40.60 -7.83 -22.60
CA GLY A 7 40.86 -7.70 -24.05
C GLY A 7 39.65 -7.29 -24.87
N ASP A 8 38.55 -6.89 -24.23
CA ASP A 8 37.32 -6.42 -24.86
C ASP A 8 37.36 -4.91 -25.15
N VAL A 9 36.58 -4.47 -26.15
CA VAL A 9 36.45 -3.04 -26.49
C VAL A 9 35.51 -2.37 -25.47
N PRO A 10 35.93 -1.29 -24.77
CA PRO A 10 35.05 -0.54 -23.88
C PRO A 10 33.83 0.00 -24.62
N CYS A 11 32.64 -0.41 -24.20
CA CYS A 11 31.37 0.00 -24.78
C CYS A 11 30.62 0.94 -23.83
N LEU A 12 30.28 2.14 -24.30
CA LEU A 12 29.53 3.12 -23.51
C LEU A 12 28.15 2.58 -23.10
N GLU A 13 27.49 1.83 -23.98
CA GLU A 13 26.18 1.23 -23.69
C GLU A 13 26.24 0.21 -22.56
N ASN A 14 27.28 -0.62 -22.53
CA ASN A 14 27.50 -1.57 -21.43
C ASN A 14 27.79 -0.82 -20.13
N ALA A 15 28.60 0.24 -20.17
CA ALA A 15 28.88 1.05 -18.98
C ALA A 15 27.61 1.72 -18.41
N VAL A 16 26.75 2.26 -19.28
CA VAL A 16 25.45 2.85 -18.87
C VAL A 16 24.54 1.79 -18.26
N THR A 17 24.46 0.59 -18.84
CA THR A 17 23.63 -0.50 -18.32
C THR A 17 24.13 -0.99 -16.96
N THR A 18 25.44 -1.15 -16.76
CA THR A 18 26.01 -1.49 -15.46
C THR A 18 25.76 -0.41 -14.41
N LEU A 19 25.88 0.88 -14.81
CA LEU A 19 25.58 1.98 -13.91
C LEU A 19 24.10 2.01 -13.52
N ALA A 20 23.19 1.79 -14.47
CA ALA A 20 21.75 1.72 -14.21
C ALA A 20 21.41 0.61 -13.19
N GLN A 21 22.01 -0.57 -13.31
CA GLN A 21 21.81 -1.65 -12.35
C GLN A 21 22.23 -1.25 -10.91
N LEU A 22 23.40 -0.63 -10.78
CA LEU A 22 23.93 -0.22 -9.47
C LEU A 22 23.08 0.89 -8.84
N GLU A 23 22.82 1.95 -9.60
CA GLU A 23 22.09 3.13 -9.13
C GLU A 23 20.62 2.81 -8.86
N ASN A 24 19.95 2.02 -9.72
CA ASN A 24 18.56 1.62 -9.49
C ASN A 24 18.43 0.73 -8.25
N SER A 25 19.37 -0.18 -8.01
CA SER A 25 19.40 -0.99 -6.78
C SER A 25 19.57 -0.10 -5.53
N ALA A 26 20.50 0.86 -5.58
CA ALA A 26 20.69 1.83 -4.50
C ALA A 26 19.45 2.71 -4.29
N ALA A 27 18.77 3.13 -5.37
CA ALA A 27 17.54 3.90 -5.32
C ALA A 27 16.39 3.13 -4.66
N VAL A 28 16.23 1.83 -4.97
CA VAL A 28 15.26 0.96 -4.30
C VAL A 28 15.52 0.91 -2.80
N GLN A 29 16.77 0.66 -2.39
CA GLN A 29 17.12 0.58 -0.97
C GLN A 29 16.86 1.91 -0.25
N LYS A 30 17.31 3.02 -0.84
CA LYS A 30 17.10 4.38 -0.30
C LYS A 30 15.62 4.71 -0.11
N ALA A 31 14.79 4.41 -1.10
CA ALA A 31 13.35 4.63 -1.03
C ALA A 31 12.68 3.74 0.04
N ALA A 32 13.07 2.46 0.10
CA ALA A 32 12.54 1.51 1.08
C ALA A 32 12.90 1.87 2.53
N ASP A 33 14.11 2.36 2.77
CA ASP A 33 14.57 2.81 4.07
C ASP A 33 13.83 4.08 4.50
N LEU A 34 13.71 5.06 3.59
CA LEU A 34 12.93 6.27 3.82
C LEU A 34 11.47 5.96 4.18
N TYR A 35 10.84 5.03 3.48
CA TYR A 35 9.48 4.58 3.79
C TYR A 35 9.39 4.03 5.21
N SER A 36 10.30 3.11 5.56
CA SER A 36 10.34 2.49 6.90
C SER A 36 10.54 3.51 8.01
N GLU A 37 11.49 4.41 7.84
CA GLU A 37 11.80 5.45 8.81
C GLU A 37 10.59 6.36 9.04
N GLN A 38 9.98 6.87 7.95
CA GLN A 38 8.82 7.77 8.08
C GLN A 38 7.59 7.07 8.66
N MET A 39 7.34 5.81 8.30
CA MET A 39 6.24 5.03 8.90
C MET A 39 6.45 4.87 10.41
N ALA A 40 7.66 4.50 10.84
CA ALA A 40 7.98 4.31 12.25
C ALA A 40 7.93 5.61 13.06
N GLN A 41 8.35 6.74 12.48
CA GLN A 41 8.32 8.04 13.15
C GLN A 41 6.91 8.63 13.27
N ARG A 42 6.05 8.39 12.28
CA ARG A 42 4.72 9.03 12.20
C ARG A 42 3.60 8.20 12.84
N LEU A 43 3.76 6.88 12.95
CA LEU A 43 2.73 6.01 13.52
C LEU A 43 2.88 5.89 15.04
N SER A 44 1.75 6.07 15.73
CA SER A 44 1.60 5.73 17.14
C SER A 44 0.63 4.56 17.26
N LEU A 45 1.15 3.36 17.51
CA LEU A 45 0.33 2.16 17.60
C LEU A 45 -0.22 1.95 19.04
N PRO A 46 -1.47 1.46 19.19
CA PRO A 46 -2.44 1.26 18.13
C PRO A 46 -3.00 2.59 17.58
N THR A 47 -3.29 2.61 16.28
CA THR A 47 -4.06 3.67 15.63
C THR A 47 -5.53 3.56 16.03
N ASP A 48 -6.28 4.67 15.97
CA ASP A 48 -7.71 4.64 16.30
C ASP A 48 -8.51 3.89 15.22
N THR A 49 -8.11 4.05 13.95
CA THR A 49 -8.74 3.39 12.80
C THR A 49 -7.70 2.82 11.84
N LEU A 50 -8.13 1.91 10.97
CA LEU A 50 -7.29 1.43 9.87
C LEU A 50 -6.97 2.55 8.88
N LEU A 51 -7.92 3.48 8.67
CA LEU A 51 -7.75 4.62 7.76
C LEU A 51 -6.56 5.50 8.15
N GLU A 52 -6.39 5.79 9.44
CA GLU A 52 -5.25 6.57 9.96
C GLU A 52 -3.91 5.96 9.52
N LEU A 53 -3.77 4.63 9.66
CA LEU A 53 -2.56 3.92 9.21
C LEU A 53 -2.40 4.01 7.69
N LEU A 54 -3.48 3.82 6.94
CA LEU A 54 -3.45 3.86 5.48
C LEU A 54 -3.12 5.25 4.91
N GLU A 55 -3.54 6.32 5.57
CA GLU A 55 -3.22 7.70 5.19
C GLU A 55 -1.74 8.03 5.43
N VAL A 56 -1.19 7.59 6.57
CA VAL A 56 0.25 7.72 6.84
C VAL A 56 1.05 6.91 5.82
N HIS A 57 0.64 5.67 5.53
CA HIS A 57 1.23 4.82 4.51
C HIS A 57 1.24 5.48 3.13
N ALA A 58 0.11 5.99 2.65
CA ALA A 58 0.03 6.64 1.34
C ALA A 58 1.00 7.82 1.23
N ALA A 59 1.06 8.68 2.25
CA ALA A 59 1.98 9.81 2.28
C ALA A 59 3.47 9.40 2.34
N CYS A 60 3.79 8.30 3.03
CA CYS A 60 5.16 7.77 3.08
C CYS A 60 5.57 7.09 1.77
N GLU A 61 4.66 6.31 1.18
CA GLU A 61 4.85 5.62 -0.09
C GLU A 61 5.04 6.60 -1.24
N SER A 62 4.18 7.63 -1.34
CA SER A 62 4.29 8.70 -2.33
C SER A 62 5.69 9.33 -2.34
N LYS A 63 6.24 9.64 -1.16
CA LYS A 63 7.60 10.19 -1.03
C LYS A 63 8.70 9.17 -1.38
N ALA A 64 8.52 7.92 -1.00
CA ALA A 64 9.48 6.86 -1.32
C ALA A 64 9.56 6.64 -2.84
N ILE A 65 8.42 6.59 -3.52
CA ILE A 65 8.35 6.50 -4.98
C ILE A 65 9.02 7.74 -5.59
N ALA A 66 8.75 8.95 -5.10
CA ALA A 66 9.36 10.17 -5.64
C ALA A 66 10.90 10.13 -5.54
N VAL A 67 11.44 9.66 -4.41
CA VAL A 67 12.89 9.49 -4.24
C VAL A 67 13.45 8.45 -5.19
N PHE A 68 12.74 7.34 -5.39
CA PHE A 68 13.12 6.35 -6.41
C PHE A 68 13.12 6.97 -7.81
N MET A 69 12.08 7.71 -8.19
CA MET A 69 11.97 8.36 -9.49
C MET A 69 13.07 9.38 -9.75
N GLU A 70 13.56 10.05 -8.70
CA GLU A 70 14.66 11.01 -8.80
C GLU A 70 16.02 10.32 -9.03
N HIS A 71 16.23 9.14 -8.46
CA HIS A 71 17.55 8.48 -8.44
C HIS A 71 17.66 7.29 -9.41
N SER A 72 16.56 6.81 -9.95
CA SER A 72 16.56 5.73 -10.95
C SER A 72 16.72 6.26 -12.37
N PHE A 73 17.21 5.42 -13.28
CA PHE A 73 17.19 5.67 -14.71
C PHE A 73 17.30 4.37 -15.50
N LYS A 74 16.82 4.34 -16.75
CA LYS A 74 16.88 3.17 -17.64
C LYS A 74 16.31 1.88 -17.01
N ASP A 75 15.20 2.01 -16.27
CA ASP A 75 14.44 0.87 -15.74
C ASP A 75 13.41 0.39 -16.79
N ASP A 76 13.89 -0.01 -17.97
CA ASP A 76 13.04 -0.24 -19.15
C ASP A 76 12.02 -1.37 -18.94
N THR A 77 12.36 -2.37 -18.12
CA THR A 77 11.47 -3.49 -17.76
C THR A 77 10.66 -3.26 -16.50
N GLN A 78 10.87 -2.13 -15.81
CA GLN A 78 10.19 -1.74 -14.57
C GLN A 78 10.45 -2.71 -13.40
N GLU A 79 11.54 -3.49 -13.49
CA GLU A 79 11.90 -4.51 -12.50
C GLU A 79 12.27 -3.90 -11.15
N PHE A 80 13.00 -2.78 -11.14
CA PHE A 80 13.40 -2.12 -9.90
C PHE A 80 12.22 -1.41 -9.25
N GLN A 81 11.37 -0.75 -10.04
CA GLN A 81 10.15 -0.14 -9.51
C GLN A 81 9.18 -1.20 -8.95
N LYS A 82 9.04 -2.35 -9.62
CA LYS A 82 8.28 -3.50 -9.10
C LYS A 82 8.84 -3.99 -7.77
N MET A 83 10.17 -4.14 -7.67
CA MET A 83 10.85 -4.56 -6.45
C MET A 83 10.57 -3.59 -5.30
N LEU A 84 10.65 -2.28 -5.54
CA LEU A 84 10.32 -1.27 -4.53
C LEU A 84 8.89 -1.42 -4.04
N VAL A 85 7.93 -1.60 -4.94
CA VAL A 85 6.51 -1.71 -4.58
C VAL A 85 6.25 -2.98 -3.77
N GLU A 86 6.87 -4.10 -4.13
CA GLU A 86 6.78 -5.34 -3.35
C GLU A 86 7.34 -5.15 -1.93
N ILE A 87 8.49 -4.47 -1.80
CA ILE A 87 9.08 -4.15 -0.49
C ILE A 87 8.14 -3.27 0.34
N ILE A 88 7.57 -2.20 -0.25
CA ILE A 88 6.65 -1.29 0.44
C ILE A 88 5.38 -2.03 0.87
N LYS A 89 4.82 -2.88 0.00
CA LYS A 89 3.67 -3.72 0.30
C LYS A 89 3.94 -4.62 1.50
N ASN A 90 5.05 -5.36 1.50
CA ASN A 90 5.41 -6.26 2.59
C ASN A 90 5.64 -5.49 3.91
N LYS A 91 6.30 -4.33 3.85
CA LYS A 91 6.49 -3.47 5.03
C LYS A 91 5.15 -2.93 5.56
N LYS A 92 4.23 -2.50 4.69
CA LYS A 92 2.87 -2.08 5.06
C LYS A 92 2.12 -3.21 5.76
N GLU A 93 2.14 -4.42 5.22
CA GLU A 93 1.52 -5.59 5.85
C GLU A 93 2.10 -5.84 7.25
N GLY A 94 3.41 -5.68 7.43
CA GLY A 94 4.06 -5.72 8.74
C GLY A 94 3.53 -4.66 9.72
N PHE A 95 3.38 -3.40 9.28
CA PHE A 95 2.80 -2.34 10.13
C PHE A 95 1.33 -2.59 10.47
N VAL A 96 0.54 -3.13 9.53
CA VAL A 96 -0.85 -3.53 9.79
C VAL A 96 -0.87 -4.60 10.88
N LEU A 97 -0.06 -5.65 10.78
CA LEU A 97 0.01 -6.71 11.79
C LEU A 97 0.41 -6.16 13.16
N GLN A 98 1.44 -5.32 13.23
CA GLN A 98 1.85 -4.69 14.48
C GLN A 98 0.74 -3.83 15.10
N ASN A 99 -0.02 -3.12 14.28
CA ASN A 99 -1.15 -2.31 14.74
C ASN A 99 -2.26 -3.19 15.32
N GLU A 100 -2.58 -4.29 14.64
CA GLU A 100 -3.57 -5.27 15.10
C GLU A 100 -3.16 -5.91 16.43
N GLU A 101 -1.90 -6.32 16.56
CA GLU A 101 -1.35 -6.90 17.79
C GLU A 101 -1.37 -5.90 18.95
N ALA A 102 -0.93 -4.66 18.71
CA ALA A 102 -0.95 -3.59 19.70
C ALA A 102 -2.38 -3.29 20.17
N SER A 103 -3.33 -3.21 19.23
CA SER A 103 -4.75 -3.00 19.51
C SER A 103 -5.34 -4.15 20.32
N ALA A 104 -5.09 -5.39 19.90
CA ALA A 104 -5.61 -6.57 20.59
C ALA A 104 -5.08 -6.66 22.03
N LYS A 105 -3.78 -6.43 22.22
CA LYS A 105 -3.14 -6.44 23.53
C LYS A 105 -3.72 -5.36 24.45
N TYR A 106 -3.79 -4.12 23.99
CA TYR A 106 -4.33 -3.01 24.77
C TYR A 106 -5.80 -3.23 25.14
N CYS A 107 -6.61 -3.70 24.19
CA CYS A 107 -8.01 -4.03 24.42
C CYS A 107 -8.18 -5.14 25.46
N GLN A 108 -7.38 -6.21 25.37
CA GLN A 108 -7.43 -7.32 26.31
C GLN A 108 -7.08 -6.86 27.73
N GLU A 109 -6.00 -6.09 27.89
CA GLU A 109 -5.58 -5.56 29.20
C GLU A 109 -6.68 -4.68 29.85
N LYS A 110 -7.32 -3.82 29.05
CA LYS A 110 -8.43 -2.98 29.53
C LYS A 110 -9.65 -3.80 29.90
N LEU A 111 -9.98 -4.80 29.10
CA LEU A 111 -11.12 -5.67 29.35
C LEU A 111 -10.91 -6.56 30.58
N ASP A 112 -9.70 -7.06 30.80
CA ASP A 112 -9.31 -7.79 32.01
C ASP A 112 -9.45 -6.91 33.27
N GLN A 113 -9.06 -5.64 33.17
CA GLN A 113 -9.22 -4.68 34.25
C GLN A 113 -10.71 -4.40 34.57
N LEU A 114 -11.52 -4.11 33.55
CA LEU A 114 -12.94 -3.79 33.70
C LEU A 114 -13.76 -5.00 34.17
N SER A 115 -13.42 -6.20 33.67
CA SER A 115 -14.13 -7.44 34.00
C SER A 115 -13.81 -7.99 35.39
N LYS A 116 -12.76 -7.52 36.04
CA LYS A 116 -12.29 -8.05 37.34
C LYS A 116 -13.38 -8.13 38.40
N THR A 117 -14.20 -7.09 38.54
CA THR A 117 -15.28 -7.06 39.54
C THR A 117 -16.39 -8.04 39.18
N LEU A 118 -16.79 -8.09 37.90
CA LEU A 118 -17.78 -9.05 37.41
C LEU A 118 -17.31 -10.50 37.63
N MET A 119 -16.08 -10.82 37.22
CA MET A 119 -15.51 -12.17 37.35
C MET A 119 -15.40 -12.62 38.81
N LYS A 120 -14.96 -11.73 39.72
CA LYS A 120 -14.96 -12.02 41.15
C LYS A 120 -16.37 -12.26 41.71
N GLY A 121 -17.34 -11.45 41.27
CA GLY A 121 -18.73 -11.62 41.68
C GLY A 121 -19.33 -12.94 41.21
N ILE A 122 -19.00 -13.39 39.99
CA ILE A 122 -19.38 -14.70 39.46
C ILE A 122 -18.79 -15.80 40.35
N SER A 123 -17.47 -15.77 40.60
CA SER A 123 -16.80 -16.79 41.42
C SER A 123 -17.28 -16.83 42.87
N ALA A 124 -17.70 -15.69 43.42
CA ALA A 124 -18.26 -15.61 44.77
C ALA A 124 -19.76 -16.00 44.84
N GLY A 125 -20.39 -16.37 43.72
CA GLY A 125 -21.80 -16.74 43.68
C GLY A 125 -22.77 -15.57 43.87
N MET A 126 -22.35 -14.32 43.62
CA MET A 126 -23.19 -13.12 43.81
C MET A 126 -24.46 -13.14 42.94
N PHE A 127 -24.44 -13.88 41.84
CA PHE A 127 -25.56 -14.02 40.90
C PHE A 127 -26.38 -15.30 41.13
N SER A 128 -26.04 -16.13 42.12
CA SER A 128 -26.75 -17.37 42.45
C SER A 128 -27.89 -17.13 43.45
N VAL A 129 -28.68 -16.07 43.22
CA VAL A 129 -29.80 -15.64 44.06
C VAL A 129 -31.06 -15.48 43.20
N PRO A 130 -32.28 -15.50 43.78
CA PRO A 130 -33.49 -15.16 43.03
C PRO A 130 -33.37 -13.77 42.37
N GLY A 131 -33.55 -13.69 41.05
CA GLY A 131 -33.35 -12.47 40.25
C GLY A 131 -31.89 -12.21 39.84
N GLY A 132 -30.98 -13.14 40.12
CA GLY A 132 -29.55 -13.02 39.85
C GLY A 132 -29.20 -12.88 38.37
N HIS A 133 -30.01 -13.43 37.46
CA HIS A 133 -29.76 -13.28 36.02
C HIS A 133 -29.89 -11.83 35.55
N GLU A 134 -30.86 -11.08 36.08
CA GLU A 134 -31.02 -9.65 35.76
C GLU A 134 -29.88 -8.81 36.34
N LEU A 135 -29.41 -9.14 37.56
CA LEU A 135 -28.23 -8.49 38.15
C LEU A 135 -26.98 -8.71 37.32
N TYR A 136 -26.77 -9.94 36.84
CA TYR A 136 -25.66 -10.29 35.96
C TYR A 136 -25.72 -9.51 34.65
N ARG A 137 -26.89 -9.46 34.01
CA ARG A 137 -27.09 -8.74 32.75
C ARG A 137 -26.75 -7.25 32.91
N ARG A 138 -27.22 -6.60 33.97
CA ARG A 138 -26.88 -5.18 34.23
C ARG A 138 -25.39 -4.96 34.42
N ALA A 139 -24.72 -5.85 35.16
CA ALA A 139 -23.27 -5.76 35.36
C ALA A 139 -22.50 -5.94 34.05
N LYS A 140 -22.90 -6.91 33.21
CA LYS A 140 -22.35 -7.14 31.87
C LYS A 140 -22.57 -5.94 30.95
N THR A 141 -23.79 -5.40 30.88
CA THR A 141 -24.09 -4.21 30.07
C THR A 141 -23.28 -2.98 30.53
N LYS A 142 -23.13 -2.78 31.84
CA LYS A 142 -22.30 -1.70 32.38
C LYS A 142 -20.84 -1.85 31.95
N LEU A 143 -20.29 -3.06 32.01
CA LEU A 143 -18.94 -3.34 31.55
C LEU A 143 -18.77 -3.06 30.05
N GLU A 144 -19.73 -3.49 29.22
CA GLU A 144 -19.72 -3.17 27.78
C GLU A 144 -19.70 -1.65 27.54
N MET A 145 -20.52 -0.88 28.27
CA MET A 145 -20.52 0.58 28.19
C MET A 145 -19.19 1.21 28.61
N GLU A 146 -18.61 0.76 29.72
CA GLU A 146 -17.30 1.25 30.20
C GLU A 146 -16.20 0.93 29.20
N TYR A 147 -16.23 -0.26 28.57
CA TYR A 147 -15.29 -0.64 27.52
C TYR A 147 -15.44 0.23 26.27
N CYS A 148 -16.68 0.54 25.85
CA CYS A 148 -16.93 1.45 24.73
C CYS A 148 -16.32 2.84 24.96
N GLN A 149 -16.25 3.31 26.22
CA GLN A 149 -15.67 4.60 26.58
C GLN A 149 -14.13 4.62 26.64
N VAL A 150 -13.46 3.45 26.60
CA VAL A 150 -11.99 3.40 26.58
C VAL A 150 -11.46 4.05 25.29
N PRO A 151 -10.59 5.07 25.36
CA PRO A 151 -10.01 5.68 24.18
C PRO A 151 -8.90 4.80 23.58
N ARG A 152 -8.62 4.99 22.28
CA ARG A 152 -7.48 4.39 21.58
C ARG A 152 -7.40 2.87 21.65
N LYS A 153 -8.57 2.22 21.53
CA LYS A 153 -8.65 0.76 21.46
C LYS A 153 -8.07 0.22 20.15
N GLY A 154 -8.30 0.94 19.05
CA GLY A 154 -7.86 0.60 17.71
C GLY A 154 -8.67 -0.53 17.06
N VAL A 155 -8.11 -1.06 15.97
CA VAL A 155 -8.80 -1.91 14.97
C VAL A 155 -9.30 -3.26 15.49
N LYS A 156 -8.84 -3.76 16.65
CA LYS A 156 -9.28 -5.04 17.24
C LYS A 156 -10.26 -4.88 18.40
N ALA A 157 -10.75 -3.66 18.68
CA ALA A 157 -11.66 -3.37 19.79
C ALA A 157 -12.87 -4.32 19.86
N ASP A 158 -13.60 -4.43 18.74
CA ASP A 158 -14.86 -5.18 18.70
C ASP A 158 -14.63 -6.68 18.68
N LYS A 159 -13.54 -7.14 18.03
CA LYS A 159 -13.16 -8.56 17.99
C LYS A 159 -12.77 -9.09 19.37
N VAL A 160 -12.00 -8.31 20.15
CA VAL A 160 -11.63 -8.65 21.54
C VAL A 160 -12.86 -8.67 22.44
N LEU A 161 -13.73 -7.65 22.34
CA LEU A 161 -14.98 -7.61 23.09
C LEU A 161 -15.87 -8.82 22.76
N GLN A 162 -16.04 -9.14 21.49
CA GLN A 162 -16.85 -10.27 21.05
C GLN A 162 -16.32 -11.59 21.63
N ARG A 163 -15.00 -11.82 21.59
CA ARG A 163 -14.38 -13.02 22.19
C ARG A 163 -14.66 -13.11 23.70
N PHE A 164 -14.57 -12.00 24.41
CA PHE A 164 -14.93 -11.96 25.82
C PHE A 164 -16.42 -12.29 26.02
N LEU A 165 -17.33 -11.65 25.29
CA LEU A 165 -18.77 -11.92 25.40
C LEU A 165 -19.11 -13.38 25.08
N GLN A 166 -18.43 -13.99 24.12
CA GLN A 166 -18.56 -15.42 23.82
C GLN A 166 -18.13 -16.30 25.01
N SER A 167 -17.03 -15.95 25.68
CA SER A 167 -16.59 -16.66 26.90
C SER A 167 -17.62 -16.59 28.04
N GLN A 168 -18.45 -15.54 28.06
CA GLN A 168 -19.48 -15.33 29.07
C GLN A 168 -20.78 -16.11 28.81
N VAL A 169 -21.00 -16.66 27.61
CA VAL A 169 -22.27 -17.31 27.21
C VAL A 169 -22.61 -18.49 28.11
N ALA A 170 -21.65 -19.37 28.39
CA ALA A 170 -21.89 -20.54 29.23
C ALA A 170 -22.19 -20.15 30.70
N ILE A 171 -21.51 -19.11 31.19
CA ILE A 171 -21.72 -18.58 32.53
C ILE A 171 -23.11 -17.96 32.66
N GLU A 172 -23.49 -17.11 31.71
CA GLU A 172 -24.82 -16.49 31.66
C GLU A 172 -25.93 -17.54 31.61
N LYS A 173 -25.76 -18.58 30.78
CA LYS A 173 -26.69 -19.71 30.71
C LYS A 173 -26.80 -20.43 32.05
N SER A 174 -25.69 -20.68 32.74
CA SER A 174 -25.71 -21.33 34.06
C SER A 174 -26.45 -20.50 35.10
N ILE A 175 -26.19 -19.19 35.15
CA ILE A 175 -26.88 -18.24 36.04
C ILE A 175 -28.38 -18.20 35.74
N LEU A 176 -28.75 -18.13 34.46
CA LEU A 176 -30.15 -18.14 34.01
C LEU A 176 -30.90 -19.40 34.47
N GLN A 177 -30.27 -20.57 34.32
CA GLN A 177 -30.88 -21.84 34.70
C GLN A 177 -31.03 -21.96 36.23
N ALA A 178 -30.06 -21.45 36.99
CA ALA A 178 -30.07 -21.45 38.46
C ALA A 178 -31.07 -20.45 39.08
N ASP A 179 -31.51 -19.43 38.33
CA ASP A 179 -32.42 -18.41 38.83
C ASP A 179 -33.83 -18.97 39.04
N LYS A 180 -34.24 -19.10 40.31
CA LYS A 180 -35.55 -19.62 40.71
C LYS A 180 -36.68 -18.58 40.65
N ALA A 181 -36.35 -17.30 40.45
CA ALA A 181 -37.37 -16.26 40.28
C ALA A 181 -37.99 -16.26 38.88
N LEU A 182 -37.38 -16.97 37.92
CA LEU A 182 -37.83 -17.04 36.53
C LEU A 182 -38.54 -18.37 36.25
N THR A 183 -39.65 -18.29 35.52
CA THR A 183 -40.33 -19.47 34.97
C THR A 183 -39.57 -20.04 33.77
N ASP A 184 -39.82 -21.30 33.42
CA ASP A 184 -39.19 -21.93 32.25
C ASP A 184 -39.47 -21.18 30.95
N GLY A 185 -40.69 -20.61 30.81
CA GLY A 185 -41.04 -19.75 29.68
C GLY A 185 -40.21 -18.46 29.64
N GLN A 186 -40.01 -17.81 30.79
CA GLN A 186 -39.15 -16.61 30.87
C GLN A 186 -37.68 -16.92 30.59
N LYS A 187 -37.19 -18.10 31.01
CA LYS A 187 -35.84 -18.58 30.69
C LYS A 187 -35.67 -18.82 29.20
N ALA A 188 -36.63 -19.46 28.54
CA ALA A 188 -36.61 -19.69 27.10
C ALA A 188 -36.57 -18.37 26.31
N ILE A 189 -37.39 -17.38 26.70
CA ILE A 189 -37.39 -16.04 26.07
C ILE A 189 -36.03 -15.34 26.26
N ALA A 190 -35.42 -15.46 27.44
CA ALA A 190 -34.12 -14.88 27.71
C ALA A 190 -33.01 -15.51 26.86
N GLU A 191 -33.01 -16.84 26.70
CA GLU A 191 -32.07 -17.54 25.81
C GLU A 191 -32.25 -17.13 24.34
N GLU A 192 -33.49 -17.01 23.87
CA GLU A 192 -33.79 -16.58 22.51
C GLU A 192 -33.26 -15.15 22.26
N ARG A 193 -33.55 -14.22 23.19
CA ARG A 193 -33.05 -12.84 23.11
C ARG A 193 -31.51 -12.81 23.05
N ALA A 194 -30.83 -13.57 23.92
CA ALA A 194 -29.37 -13.62 23.92
C ALA A 194 -28.79 -14.18 22.61
N ARG A 195 -29.44 -15.19 22.00
CA ARG A 195 -29.05 -15.71 20.68
C ARG A 195 -29.22 -14.66 19.58
N LYS A 196 -30.32 -13.91 19.61
CA LYS A 196 -30.58 -12.83 18.66
C LYS A 196 -29.55 -11.71 18.77
N GLU A 197 -29.27 -11.23 19.99
CA GLU A 197 -28.26 -10.19 20.24
C GLU A 197 -26.85 -10.65 19.80
N ALA A 198 -26.49 -11.92 20.05
CA ALA A 198 -25.22 -12.48 19.60
C ALA A 198 -25.11 -12.54 18.06
N ALA A 199 -26.20 -12.91 17.37
CA ALA A 199 -26.25 -12.93 15.92
C ALA A 199 -26.15 -11.52 15.32
N GLU A 200 -26.84 -10.53 15.90
CA GLU A 200 -26.75 -9.12 15.48
C GLU A 200 -25.33 -8.57 15.62
N LYS A 201 -24.67 -8.82 16.77
CA LYS A 201 -23.27 -8.41 16.99
C LYS A 201 -22.30 -9.11 16.04
N ALA A 202 -22.52 -10.39 15.73
CA ALA A 202 -21.70 -11.11 14.76
C ALA A 202 -21.87 -10.56 13.34
N GLN A 203 -23.09 -10.19 12.95
CA GLN A 203 -23.36 -9.55 11.66
C GLN A 203 -22.69 -8.18 11.56
N GLU A 204 -22.72 -7.38 12.63
CA GLU A 204 -22.09 -6.06 12.63
C GLU A 204 -20.57 -6.15 12.50
N LEU A 205 -19.93 -7.09 13.19
CA LEU A 205 -18.50 -7.34 13.04
C LEU A 205 -18.13 -7.75 11.60
N LEU A 206 -18.94 -8.59 10.95
CA LEU A 206 -18.72 -8.98 9.55
C LEU A 206 -18.80 -7.78 8.60
N LYS A 207 -19.72 -6.83 8.84
CA LYS A 207 -19.79 -5.60 8.04
C LYS A 207 -18.56 -4.74 8.23
N GLN A 208 -18.04 -4.62 9.46
CA GLN A 208 -16.82 -3.89 9.73
C GLN A 208 -15.61 -4.54 9.05
N GLU A 209 -15.46 -5.87 9.13
CA GLU A 209 -14.37 -6.59 8.44
C GLU A 209 -14.45 -6.39 6.92
N LEU A 210 -15.66 -6.37 6.33
CA LEU A 210 -15.84 -6.05 4.92
C LEU A 210 -15.45 -4.59 4.59
N GLN A 211 -15.87 -3.63 5.41
CA GLN A 211 -15.52 -2.22 5.24
C GLN A 211 -14.01 -1.99 5.34
N GLU A 212 -13.31 -2.67 6.25
CA GLU A 212 -11.85 -2.63 6.35
C GLU A 212 -11.19 -3.19 5.09
N GLN A 213 -11.69 -4.29 4.54
CA GLN A 213 -11.20 -4.83 3.27
C GLN A 213 -11.41 -3.87 2.10
N GLU A 214 -12.56 -3.21 2.03
CA GLU A 214 -12.84 -2.18 1.02
C GLU A 214 -11.89 -0.98 1.14
N GLN A 215 -11.64 -0.51 2.37
CA GLN A 215 -10.68 0.57 2.63
C GLN A 215 -9.26 0.20 2.19
N GLN A 216 -8.80 -1.03 2.46
CA GLN A 216 -7.48 -1.48 2.02
C GLN A 216 -7.37 -1.50 0.49
N VAL A 217 -8.40 -2.02 -0.19
CA VAL A 217 -8.45 -2.04 -1.66
C VAL A 217 -8.44 -0.62 -2.21
N ALA A 218 -9.29 0.27 -1.70
CA ALA A 218 -9.36 1.66 -2.15
C ALA A 218 -8.06 2.43 -1.89
N ALA A 219 -7.40 2.21 -0.76
CA ALA A 219 -6.09 2.79 -0.49
C ALA A 219 -5.03 2.27 -1.47
N GLN A 220 -5.03 0.96 -1.76
CA GLN A 220 -4.11 0.36 -2.72
C GLN A 220 -4.31 0.91 -4.14
N GLN A 221 -5.56 1.12 -4.55
CA GLN A 221 -5.89 1.74 -5.83
C GLN A 221 -5.36 3.17 -5.95
N ARG A 222 -5.58 4.00 -4.91
CA ARG A 222 -5.12 5.39 -4.89
C ARG A 222 -3.59 5.48 -4.98
N SER A 223 -2.90 4.67 -4.17
CA SER A 223 -1.44 4.55 -4.21
C SER A 223 -0.92 4.13 -5.59
N PHE A 224 -1.56 3.13 -6.20
CA PHE A 224 -1.18 2.67 -7.53
C PHE A 224 -1.35 3.76 -8.59
N GLN A 225 -2.45 4.52 -8.53
CA GLN A 225 -2.68 5.65 -9.43
C GLN A 225 -1.62 6.74 -9.24
N GLU A 226 -1.28 7.09 -8.00
CA GLU A 226 -0.26 8.09 -7.72
C GLU A 226 1.13 7.65 -8.24
N ASN A 227 1.43 6.35 -8.18
CA ASN A 227 2.65 5.79 -8.77
C ASN A 227 2.68 5.93 -10.30
N ILE A 228 1.55 5.68 -10.97
CA ILE A 228 1.39 5.92 -12.42
C ILE A 228 1.63 7.39 -12.75
N ASP A 229 1.09 8.31 -11.97
CA ASP A 229 1.23 9.74 -12.21
C ASP A 229 2.70 10.19 -12.08
N GLN A 230 3.40 9.72 -11.04
CA GLN A 230 4.83 10.00 -10.85
C GLN A 230 5.72 9.38 -11.94
N LEU A 231 5.41 8.16 -12.37
CA LEU A 231 6.13 7.51 -13.47
C LEU A 231 5.93 8.28 -14.78
N THR A 232 4.70 8.72 -15.05
CA THR A 232 4.37 9.52 -16.24
C THR A 232 5.19 10.81 -16.26
N GLU A 233 5.21 11.56 -15.14
CA GLU A 233 5.98 12.80 -15.03
C GLU A 233 7.49 12.56 -15.23
N LYS A 234 8.04 11.47 -14.69
CA LYS A 234 9.44 11.08 -14.89
C LYS A 234 9.74 10.83 -16.37
N LEU A 235 8.93 10.00 -17.04
CA LEU A 235 9.13 9.66 -18.44
C LEU A 235 9.04 10.90 -19.35
N GLU A 236 8.09 11.80 -19.10
CA GLU A 236 7.99 13.07 -19.82
C GLU A 236 9.25 13.94 -19.67
N LYS A 237 9.79 14.04 -18.44
CA LYS A 237 11.03 14.78 -18.15
C LYS A 237 12.24 14.15 -18.84
N GLU A 238 12.41 12.84 -18.75
CA GLU A 238 13.51 12.11 -19.38
C GLU A 238 13.49 12.31 -20.90
N ARG A 239 12.31 12.27 -21.52
CA ARG A 239 12.17 12.56 -22.94
C ARG A 239 12.56 13.99 -23.30
N ALA A 240 12.09 14.98 -22.54
CA ALA A 240 12.45 16.37 -22.78
C ALA A 240 13.97 16.59 -22.70
N ASN A 241 14.67 15.83 -21.83
CA ASN A 241 16.12 15.86 -21.73
C ASN A 241 16.79 15.20 -22.94
N ILE A 242 16.32 14.03 -23.38
CA ILE A 242 16.86 13.33 -24.57
C ILE A 242 16.74 14.21 -25.82
N LEU A 243 15.59 14.82 -26.05
CA LEU A 243 15.39 15.71 -27.21
C LEU A 243 16.34 16.91 -27.15
N ARG A 244 16.49 17.53 -25.97
CA ARG A 244 17.41 18.65 -25.76
C ARG A 244 18.86 18.27 -26.02
N GLU A 245 19.29 17.07 -25.65
CA GLU A 245 20.63 16.56 -25.91
C GLU A 245 20.85 16.30 -27.41
N GLN A 246 19.86 15.72 -28.09
CA GLN A 246 19.92 15.49 -29.54
C GLN A 246 19.98 16.81 -30.32
N ASP A 247 19.21 17.82 -29.92
CA ASP A 247 19.25 19.15 -30.54
C ASP A 247 20.61 19.83 -30.35
N LYS A 248 21.19 19.76 -29.14
CA LYS A 248 22.56 20.26 -28.88
C LYS A 248 23.60 19.54 -29.74
N MET A 249 23.47 18.22 -29.89
CA MET A 249 24.37 17.43 -30.73
C MET A 249 24.25 17.84 -32.20
N LEU A 250 23.04 18.04 -32.69
CA LEU A 250 22.77 18.50 -34.06
C LEU A 250 23.37 19.90 -34.29
N GLU A 251 23.15 20.83 -33.35
CA GLU A 251 23.71 22.18 -33.41
C GLU A 251 25.24 22.15 -33.46
N HIS A 252 25.87 21.32 -32.62
CA HIS A 252 27.32 21.16 -32.61
C HIS A 252 27.83 20.60 -33.96
N LYS A 253 27.20 19.56 -34.52
CA LYS A 253 27.59 19.01 -35.82
C LYS A 253 27.43 20.02 -36.95
N LEU A 254 26.37 20.82 -36.95
CA LEU A 254 26.18 21.90 -37.94
C LEU A 254 27.29 22.96 -37.86
N LYS A 255 27.68 23.37 -36.64
CA LYS A 255 28.80 24.31 -36.43
C LYS A 255 30.13 23.75 -36.94
N VAL A 256 30.43 22.48 -36.65
CA VAL A 256 31.65 21.81 -37.15
C VAL A 256 31.63 21.72 -38.67
N GLN A 257 30.48 21.39 -39.26
CA GLN A 257 30.34 21.33 -40.70
C GLN A 257 30.60 22.70 -41.37
N GLU A 258 30.07 23.77 -40.79
CA GLU A 258 30.28 25.13 -41.29
C GLU A 258 31.77 25.54 -41.21
N ALA A 259 32.45 25.19 -40.13
CA ALA A 259 33.89 25.42 -39.97
C ALA A 259 34.71 24.67 -41.03
N LEU A 260 34.42 23.39 -41.26
CA LEU A 260 35.08 22.58 -42.30
C LEU A 260 34.90 23.17 -43.71
N LEU A 261 33.73 23.74 -43.99
CA LEU A 261 33.49 24.44 -45.26
C LEU A 261 34.33 25.71 -45.38
N LYS A 262 34.40 26.52 -44.32
CA LYS A 262 35.22 27.74 -44.27
C LYS A 262 36.71 27.45 -44.45
N GLU A 263 37.20 26.35 -43.89
CA GLU A 263 38.59 25.89 -44.02
C GLU A 263 38.89 25.18 -45.35
N GLY A 264 37.89 24.97 -46.21
CA GLY A 264 38.08 24.36 -47.54
C GLY A 264 38.00 22.84 -47.59
N PHE A 265 37.72 22.15 -46.48
CA PHE A 265 37.57 20.69 -46.39
C PHE A 265 36.22 20.18 -46.93
N LYS A 266 35.91 20.47 -48.20
CA LYS A 266 34.61 20.16 -48.82
C LYS A 266 34.22 18.68 -48.74
N LYS A 267 35.16 17.76 -48.97
CA LYS A 267 34.89 16.30 -48.93
C LYS A 267 34.45 15.85 -47.53
N LYS A 268 35.14 16.28 -46.47
CA LYS A 268 34.79 15.95 -45.08
C LYS A 268 33.44 16.54 -44.67
N SER A 269 33.13 17.76 -45.10
CA SER A 269 31.83 18.39 -44.87
C SER A 269 30.68 17.63 -45.56
N GLN A 270 30.92 17.13 -46.78
CA GLN A 270 29.96 16.28 -47.50
C GLN A 270 29.74 14.93 -46.82
N GLU A 271 30.79 14.28 -46.31
CA GLU A 271 30.67 13.04 -45.54
C GLU A 271 29.83 13.26 -44.26
N MET A 272 30.01 14.41 -43.60
CA MET A 272 29.26 14.80 -42.40
C MET A 272 27.77 15.08 -42.65
N ASN A 273 27.35 15.38 -43.88
CA ASN A 273 25.93 15.55 -44.21
C ASN A 273 25.13 14.29 -43.91
N ALA A 274 25.68 13.10 -44.17
CA ALA A 274 25.00 11.84 -43.91
C ALA A 274 24.68 11.68 -42.42
N GLU A 275 25.63 12.01 -41.54
CA GLU A 275 25.44 11.99 -40.09
C GLU A 275 24.41 13.03 -39.62
N ILE A 276 24.43 14.24 -40.18
CA ILE A 276 23.46 15.29 -39.85
C ILE A 276 22.05 14.88 -40.27
N GLN A 277 21.90 14.31 -41.47
CA GLN A 277 20.60 13.81 -41.93
C GLN A 277 20.11 12.63 -41.09
N HIS A 278 21.02 11.73 -40.70
CA HIS A 278 20.70 10.64 -39.78
C HIS A 278 20.20 11.18 -38.42
N LEU A 279 20.88 12.16 -37.83
CA LEU A 279 20.44 12.78 -36.57
C LEU A 279 19.10 13.49 -36.70
N ARG A 280 18.87 14.25 -37.79
CA ARG A 280 17.58 14.90 -38.05
C ARG A 280 16.43 13.89 -38.14
N ASN A 281 16.65 12.79 -38.86
CA ASN A 281 15.66 11.71 -38.96
C ASN A 281 15.40 11.05 -37.62
N MET A 282 16.42 10.87 -36.78
CA MET A 282 16.28 10.31 -35.43
C MET A 282 15.46 11.25 -34.51
N ILE A 283 15.74 12.56 -34.55
CA ILE A 283 14.98 13.57 -33.78
C ILE A 283 13.52 13.58 -34.23
N ALA A 284 13.25 13.62 -35.54
CA ALA A 284 11.89 13.59 -36.08
C ALA A 284 11.12 12.31 -35.64
N ARG A 285 11.78 11.14 -35.71
CA ARG A 285 11.18 9.88 -35.23
C ARG A 285 10.85 9.91 -33.74
N ASN A 286 11.72 10.48 -32.90
CA ASN A 286 11.50 10.58 -31.46
C ASN A 286 10.43 11.62 -31.08
N GLN A 287 10.16 12.57 -31.97
CA GLN A 287 9.02 13.48 -31.86
C GLN A 287 7.70 12.75 -32.22
N ASP A 288 7.69 11.93 -33.27
CA ASP A 288 6.47 11.23 -33.71
C ASP A 288 6.06 10.04 -32.83
N THR A 289 7.01 9.38 -32.16
CA THR A 289 6.73 8.21 -31.28
C THR A 289 6.38 8.59 -29.84
N GLU A 290 6.20 9.89 -29.57
CA GLU A 290 5.93 10.53 -28.28
C GLU A 290 4.96 9.76 -27.37
N THR A 291 3.77 9.46 -27.87
CA THR A 291 2.72 8.79 -27.10
C THR A 291 3.00 7.30 -26.98
N SER A 292 3.70 6.72 -27.96
CA SER A 292 3.85 5.27 -28.08
C SER A 292 4.78 4.69 -27.01
N TRP A 293 5.89 5.37 -26.69
CA TRP A 293 6.88 4.81 -25.74
C TRP A 293 6.43 4.94 -24.28
N ILE A 294 5.86 6.09 -23.87
CA ILE A 294 5.27 6.28 -22.53
C ILE A 294 4.15 5.27 -22.29
N THR A 295 3.23 5.13 -23.26
CA THR A 295 2.14 4.15 -23.16
C THR A 295 2.67 2.72 -23.04
N THR A 296 3.75 2.38 -23.75
CA THR A 296 4.38 1.05 -23.64
C THR A 296 4.97 0.82 -22.25
N ALA A 297 5.69 1.80 -21.70
CA ALA A 297 6.26 1.72 -20.36
C ALA A 297 5.17 1.61 -19.27
N LEU A 298 4.14 2.45 -19.33
CA LEU A 298 3.00 2.40 -18.40
C LEU A 298 2.23 1.08 -18.50
N HIS A 299 2.09 0.50 -19.70
CA HIS A 299 1.47 -0.80 -19.87
C HIS A 299 2.35 -1.94 -19.33
N ALA A 300 3.67 -1.86 -19.49
CA ALA A 300 4.60 -2.81 -18.90
C ALA A 300 4.51 -2.77 -17.37
N PHE A 301 4.59 -1.57 -16.80
CA PHE A 301 4.41 -1.34 -15.37
C PHE A 301 3.05 -1.87 -14.87
N GLY A 302 1.96 -1.54 -15.55
CA GLY A 302 0.62 -2.01 -15.18
C GLY A 302 0.50 -3.55 -15.13
N ARG A 303 1.14 -4.26 -16.08
CA ARG A 303 1.19 -5.73 -16.06
C ARG A 303 2.00 -6.27 -14.88
N GLU A 304 3.19 -5.74 -14.67
CA GLU A 304 4.07 -6.19 -13.59
C GLU A 304 3.42 -5.99 -12.22
N MET A 305 2.78 -4.84 -12.03
CA MET A 305 2.15 -4.44 -10.78
C MET A 305 0.85 -5.19 -10.51
N ALA A 306 0.11 -5.59 -11.55
CA ALA A 306 -1.07 -6.43 -11.39
C ALA A 306 -0.76 -7.76 -10.70
N SER A 307 0.43 -8.33 -10.95
CA SER A 307 0.88 -9.56 -10.30
C SER A 307 1.24 -9.39 -8.81
N VAL A 308 1.67 -8.18 -8.42
CA VAL A 308 2.14 -7.88 -7.06
C VAL A 308 1.00 -7.38 -6.17
N LEU A 309 0.15 -6.49 -6.70
CA LEU A 309 -0.82 -5.75 -5.90
C LEU A 309 -2.21 -6.39 -5.83
N PHE A 310 -2.59 -7.21 -6.82
CA PHE A 310 -3.97 -7.72 -6.93
C PHE A 310 -4.00 -9.25 -7.04
N SER A 311 -4.98 -9.86 -6.35
CA SER A 311 -5.27 -11.28 -6.54
C SER A 311 -5.89 -11.52 -7.94
N PRO A 312 -5.72 -12.71 -8.55
CA PRO A 312 -6.29 -13.03 -9.86
C PRO A 312 -7.80 -12.79 -9.97
N SER A 313 -8.52 -12.97 -8.87
CA SER A 313 -9.97 -12.77 -8.76
C SER A 313 -10.45 -11.31 -8.87
N LYS A 314 -9.57 -10.32 -8.60
CA LYS A 314 -9.90 -8.88 -8.65
C LYS A 314 -9.39 -8.18 -9.92
N LEU A 315 -8.57 -8.87 -10.72
CA LEU A 315 -7.86 -8.36 -11.91
C LEU A 315 -8.81 -7.97 -13.06
N LEU A 316 -9.96 -8.64 -13.17
CA LEU A 316 -10.95 -8.41 -14.24
C LEU A 316 -11.64 -7.03 -14.18
N ASP A 317 -11.80 -6.44 -13.00
CA ASP A 317 -12.49 -5.14 -12.86
C ASP A 317 -11.55 -3.95 -13.15
N TYR A 318 -10.23 -4.16 -13.06
CA TYR A 318 -9.21 -3.12 -13.21
C TYR A 318 -8.75 -2.88 -14.64
N ILE A 319 -8.52 -3.94 -15.43
CA ILE A 319 -8.12 -3.79 -16.84
C ILE A 319 -9.22 -3.05 -17.61
N VAL A 320 -10.48 -3.30 -17.27
CA VAL A 320 -11.61 -2.66 -17.96
C VAL A 320 -11.75 -1.18 -17.61
N LYS A 321 -11.45 -0.74 -16.37
CA LYS A 321 -11.64 0.65 -15.92
C LYS A 321 -10.39 1.54 -16.06
N GLY A 322 -9.20 1.02 -15.80
CA GLY A 322 -7.96 1.80 -15.91
C GLY A 322 -7.59 2.08 -17.37
N VAL A 323 -7.71 1.06 -18.23
CA VAL A 323 -7.40 1.19 -19.67
C VAL A 323 -8.41 2.10 -20.37
N SER A 324 -9.70 2.05 -20.03
CA SER A 324 -10.71 2.89 -20.67
C SER A 324 -10.62 4.39 -20.31
N SER A 325 -9.91 4.75 -19.24
CA SER A 325 -9.62 6.16 -18.90
C SER A 325 -8.46 6.75 -19.72
N LEU A 326 -7.55 5.91 -20.23
CA LEU A 326 -6.43 6.32 -21.10
C LEU A 326 -6.86 6.58 -22.56
N TYR A 327 -8.07 6.17 -22.95
CA TYR A 327 -8.61 6.36 -24.31
C TYR A 327 -9.63 7.50 -24.44
N LYS A 328 -9.80 8.34 -23.41
CA LYS A 328 -10.64 9.55 -23.48
C LYS A 328 -9.77 10.81 -23.45
N LYS A 329 -9.13 11.10 -24.59
CA LYS A 329 -8.94 12.46 -25.10
C LYS A 329 -8.77 12.42 -26.62
#